data_AF-S6TVH7-F1
#
_entry.id   AF-S6TVH7-F1
#
_cell.length_a   1.000
_cell.length_b   1.000
_cell.length_c   1.000
_cell.angle_alpha   90.00
_cell.angle_beta   90.00
_cell.angle_gamma   90.00
#
_symmetry.space_group_name_H-M   'P 1'
#
loop_
_entity.id
_entity.type
_entity.pdbx_description
1 polymer ?
#
loop_
_entity_poly.entity_id
_entity_poly.type
_entity_poly.pdbx_seq_one_letter_code
_entity_poly.pdbx_strand_id
1 'polypeptide(L)'
;MAKKVKLGDILQVLTSQGVAYAQVIQKHPEFGFLIRTFSGFYNEQPKNFSAMLEGEPQFSALFVFQSAVNQDILSVMANVPIPESLQVLPTFRSRNGGKGGSIWLWNGCEAVRLEREISSKKLNILQEEL
;
A
#
# COMPACT_ATOMS: atom_id res chain seq x y z
N MET A 1 23.95 7.89 -10.72
CA MET A 1 22.93 7.12 -11.46
C MET A 1 21.65 7.12 -10.64
N ALA A 2 20.49 7.39 -11.24
CA ALA A 2 19.22 7.37 -10.51
C ALA A 2 18.84 5.93 -10.11
N LYS A 3 18.54 5.70 -8.82
CA LYS A 3 18.09 4.39 -8.31
C LYS A 3 16.64 4.17 -8.75
N LYS A 4 16.40 3.25 -9.69
CA LYS A 4 15.05 2.92 -10.15
C LYS A 4 14.35 1.99 -9.15
N VAL A 5 13.19 2.41 -8.63
CA VAL A 5 12.34 1.60 -7.75
C VAL A 5 11.74 0.44 -8.54
N LYS A 6 11.71 -0.75 -7.93
CA LYS A 6 11.18 -2.00 -8.48
C LYS A 6 10.06 -2.55 -7.61
N LEU A 7 9.24 -3.40 -8.21
CA LEU A 7 8.27 -4.20 -7.44
C LEU A 7 9.04 -5.17 -6.52
N GLY A 8 8.55 -5.33 -5.30
CA GLY A 8 9.17 -6.12 -4.25
C GLY A 8 10.17 -5.34 -3.40
N ASP A 9 10.52 -4.11 -3.78
CA ASP A 9 11.46 -3.29 -3.00
C ASP A 9 10.91 -3.03 -1.59
N ILE A 10 11.79 -3.16 -0.60
CA ILE A 10 11.53 -2.81 0.79
C ILE A 10 12.11 -1.44 1.04
N LEU A 11 11.24 -0.49 1.34
CA LEU A 11 11.56 0.89 1.64
C LEU A 11 11.73 1.05 3.13
N GLN A 12 12.80 1.75 3.52
CA GLN A 12 12.99 2.27 4.85
C GLN A 12 12.27 3.62 4.97
N VAL A 13 11.44 3.77 6.00
CA VAL A 13 10.79 5.02 6.35
C VAL A 13 11.25 5.44 7.74
N LEU A 14 12.01 6.53 7.80
CA LEU A 14 12.48 7.08 9.07
C LEU A 14 11.32 7.82 9.76
N THR A 15 11.07 7.49 11.02
CA THR A 15 10.04 8.14 11.84
C THR A 15 10.62 8.58 13.18
N SER A 16 9.93 9.43 13.92
CA SER A 16 10.36 9.83 15.26
C SER A 16 10.33 8.70 16.29
N GLN A 17 9.64 7.59 16.01
CA GLN A 17 9.53 6.42 16.89
C GLN A 17 10.50 5.29 16.51
N GLY A 18 11.30 5.48 15.46
CA GLY A 18 12.19 4.46 14.90
C GLY A 18 11.95 4.25 13.40
N VAL A 19 12.46 3.13 12.89
CA VAL A 19 12.37 2.81 11.46
C VAL A 19 11.12 1.98 11.20
N ALA A 20 10.29 2.41 10.24
CA ALA A 20 9.21 1.62 9.68
C ALA A 20 9.59 1.10 8.29
N TYR A 21 8.91 0.06 7.83
CA TYR A 21 9.17 -0.55 6.53
C TYR A 21 7.91 -0.67 5.70
N ALA A 22 8.07 -0.46 4.39
CA ALA A 22 7.00 -0.65 3.41
C ALA A 22 7.49 -1.46 2.21
N GLN A 23 6.63 -2.31 1.65
CA GLN A 23 6.91 -3.05 0.43
C GLN A 23 6.21 -2.41 -0.77
N VAL A 24 6.94 -2.23 -1.87
CA VAL A 24 6.39 -1.83 -3.16
C VAL A 24 5.73 -3.04 -3.83
N ILE A 25 4.44 -2.94 -4.14
CA ILE A 25 3.65 -4.07 -4.67
C ILE A 25 3.18 -3.86 -6.10
N GLN A 26 2.83 -2.63 -6.47
CA GLN A 26 2.38 -2.32 -7.83
C GLN A 26 2.78 -0.91 -8.24
N LYS A 27 2.82 -0.64 -9.54
CA LYS A 27 2.92 0.72 -10.08
C LYS A 27 1.65 1.02 -10.89
N HIS A 28 0.88 1.99 -10.42
CA HIS A 28 -0.22 2.59 -11.16
C HIS A 28 0.31 3.69 -12.10
N PRO A 29 -0.17 3.80 -13.35
CA PRO A 29 0.28 4.82 -14.30
C PRO A 29 0.10 6.26 -13.79
N GLU A 30 -1.08 6.56 -13.23
CA GLU A 30 -1.43 7.91 -12.76
C GLU A 30 -1.02 8.20 -11.31
N PHE A 31 -1.28 7.27 -10.38
CA PHE A 31 -1.12 7.51 -8.94
C PHE A 31 0.21 7.06 -8.34
N GLY A 32 1.15 6.58 -9.16
CA GLY A 32 2.47 6.16 -8.71
C GLY A 32 2.50 4.75 -8.14
N PHE A 33 3.26 4.52 -7.07
CA PHE A 33 3.48 3.17 -6.54
C PHE A 33 2.48 2.85 -5.43
N LEU A 34 1.90 1.67 -5.49
CA LEU A 34 1.20 1.10 -4.34
C LEU A 34 2.23 0.49 -3.40
N ILE A 35 2.21 0.93 -2.15
CA ILE A 35 3.01 0.39 -1.06
C ILE A 35 2.12 -0.21 0.03
N ARG A 36 2.63 -1.25 0.69
CA ARG A 36 2.09 -1.80 1.94
C ARG A 36 3.04 -1.48 3.07
N THR A 37 2.56 -0.78 4.09
CA THR A 37 3.34 -0.46 5.28
C THR A 37 3.02 -1.46 6.38
N PHE A 38 4.05 -1.97 7.04
CA PHE A 38 3.90 -2.97 8.10
C PHE A 38 3.98 -2.32 9.47
N SER A 39 3.32 -2.94 10.44
CA SER A 39 3.29 -2.43 11.81
C SER A 39 4.64 -2.62 12.51
N GLY A 40 4.93 -1.74 13.47
CA GLY A 40 6.13 -1.79 14.27
C GLY A 40 7.18 -0.74 13.88
N PHE A 41 8.00 -0.39 14.86
CA PHE A 41 9.15 0.49 14.70
C PHE A 41 10.40 -0.24 15.18
N TYR A 42 11.46 -0.16 14.39
CA TYR A 42 12.68 -0.91 14.63
C TYR A 42 13.83 0.06 14.90
N ASN A 43 14.59 -0.20 15.97
CA ASN A 43 15.83 0.52 16.27
C ASN A 43 17.02 -0.05 15.48
N GLU A 44 16.92 -1.32 15.08
CA GLU A 44 17.91 -2.03 14.27
C GLU A 44 17.25 -2.62 13.04
N GLN A 45 18.01 -2.74 11.95
CA GLN A 45 17.49 -3.32 10.72
C GLN A 45 17.08 -4.80 10.94
N PRO A 46 15.89 -5.22 10.50
CA PRO A 46 15.49 -6.62 10.55
C PRO A 46 16.47 -7.53 9.80
N LYS A 47 16.79 -8.67 10.40
CA LYS A 47 17.65 -9.69 9.75
C LYS A 47 16.93 -10.45 8.64
N ASN A 48 15.60 -10.53 8.69
CA ASN A 48 14.78 -11.23 7.72
C ASN A 48 13.53 -10.41 7.38
N PHE A 49 13.55 -9.74 6.23
CA PHE A 49 12.40 -8.98 5.75
C PHE A 49 11.22 -9.89 5.36
N SER A 50 11.45 -11.11 4.87
CA SER A 50 10.36 -12.00 4.48
C SER A 50 9.44 -12.33 5.66
N ALA A 51 10.00 -12.61 6.83
CA ALA A 51 9.21 -12.88 8.04
C ALA A 51 8.37 -11.66 8.49
N MET A 52 8.86 -10.44 8.28
CA MET A 52 8.09 -9.22 8.55
C MET A 52 6.89 -9.08 7.60
N LEU A 53 7.04 -9.51 6.35
CA LEU A 53 6.01 -9.39 5.31
C LEU A 53 4.88 -10.43 5.45
N GLU A 54 5.09 -11.49 6.24
CA GLU A 54 4.05 -12.48 6.56
C GLU A 54 2.93 -11.91 7.42
N GLY A 55 3.19 -10.81 8.14
CA GLY A 55 2.19 -10.10 8.94
C GLY A 55 1.17 -9.32 8.10
N GLU A 56 0.06 -8.95 8.73
CA GLU A 56 -0.90 -8.03 8.10
C GLU A 56 -0.30 -6.62 7.95
N PRO A 57 -0.52 -5.97 6.80
CA PRO A 57 -0.08 -4.60 6.61
C PRO A 57 -0.92 -3.68 7.50
N GLN A 58 -0.30 -2.68 8.11
CA GLN A 58 -1.02 -1.66 8.88
C GLN A 58 -1.90 -0.82 7.95
N PHE A 59 -1.41 -0.51 6.75
CA PHE A 59 -2.17 0.15 5.70
C PHE A 59 -1.50 -0.03 4.34
N SER A 60 -2.26 0.24 3.28
CA SER A 60 -1.77 0.38 1.92
C SER A 60 -1.99 1.81 1.43
N ALA A 61 -1.05 2.33 0.66
CA ALA A 61 -1.15 3.69 0.13
C ALA A 61 -0.54 3.79 -1.28
N LEU A 62 -1.15 4.64 -2.11
CA LEU A 62 -0.53 5.10 -3.34
C LEU A 62 0.40 6.26 -3.01
N PHE A 63 1.66 6.14 -3.43
CA PHE A 63 2.71 7.08 -3.05
C PHE A 63 3.67 7.33 -4.23
N VAL A 64 3.95 8.60 -4.50
CA VAL A 64 4.87 9.03 -5.56
C VAL A 64 6.21 9.39 -4.91
N PHE A 65 7.16 8.45 -4.91
CA PHE A 65 8.40 8.60 -4.14
C PHE A 65 9.70 8.28 -4.89
N GLN A 66 9.63 8.09 -6.21
CA GLN A 66 10.83 7.87 -7.03
C GLN A 66 11.85 9.01 -6.87
N SER A 67 11.38 10.26 -6.74
CA SER A 67 12.25 11.42 -6.50
C SER A 67 12.92 11.36 -5.11
N ALA A 68 12.17 10.96 -4.08
CA ALA A 68 12.71 10.81 -2.73
C ALA A 68 13.80 9.72 -2.65
N VAL A 69 13.64 8.62 -3.40
CA VAL A 69 14.68 7.59 -3.54
C VAL A 69 15.90 8.11 -4.29
N ASN A 70 15.70 8.92 -5.34
CA ASN A 70 16.80 9.53 -6.09
C ASN A 70 17.60 10.55 -5.28
N GLN A 71 16.98 11.16 -4.26
CA GLN A 71 17.58 12.14 -3.36
C GLN A 71 18.08 11.50 -2.06
N ASP A 72 18.07 10.17 -1.95
CA ASP A 72 18.44 9.41 -0.74
C ASP A 72 17.66 9.82 0.53
N ILE A 73 16.44 10.38 0.36
CA ILE A 73 15.48 10.65 1.45
C ILE A 73 14.81 9.35 1.90
N LEU A 74 14.56 8.44 0.95
CA LEU A 74 14.06 7.09 1.19
C LEU A 74 15.07 6.07 0.68
N SER A 75 15.31 5.04 1.48
CA SER A 75 16.30 4.01 1.18
C SER A 75 15.65 2.67 0.82
N VAL A 76 16.10 2.03 -0.25
CA VAL A 76 15.74 0.65 -0.59
C VAL A 76 16.68 -0.30 0.14
N MET A 77 16.13 -1.18 0.99
CA MET A 77 16.88 -2.06 1.89
C MET A 77 17.03 -3.48 1.39
N ALA A 78 16.02 -3.96 0.67
CA ALA A 78 15.97 -5.30 0.11
C ALA A 78 14.98 -5.32 -1.07
N ASN A 79 14.96 -6.43 -1.79
CA ASN A 79 13.91 -6.75 -2.74
C ASN A 79 13.38 -8.15 -2.38
N VAL A 80 12.10 -8.25 -2.05
CA VAL A 80 11.44 -9.51 -1.67
C VAL A 80 10.32 -9.80 -2.67
N PRO A 81 10.23 -11.03 -3.23
CA PRO A 81 9.18 -11.40 -4.16
C PRO A 81 7.77 -11.13 -3.60
N ILE A 82 6.87 -10.73 -4.49
CA ILE A 82 5.48 -10.45 -4.15
C ILE A 82 4.63 -11.68 -4.52
N PRO A 83 3.83 -12.23 -3.59
CA PRO A 83 2.83 -13.24 -3.91
C PRO A 83 1.88 -12.78 -5.03
N GLU A 84 1.45 -13.69 -5.91
CA GLU A 84 0.54 -13.37 -7.02
C GLU A 84 -0.76 -12.72 -6.54
N SER A 85 -1.27 -13.12 -5.37
CA SER A 85 -2.48 -12.55 -4.75
C SER A 85 -2.39 -11.04 -4.47
N LEU A 86 -1.18 -10.50 -4.37
CA LEU A 86 -0.93 -9.08 -4.10
C LEU A 86 -0.64 -8.27 -5.37
N GLN A 87 -0.63 -8.91 -6.55
CA GLN A 87 -0.46 -8.22 -7.83
C GLN A 87 -1.76 -7.55 -8.32
N VAL A 88 -2.89 -7.86 -7.69
CA VAL A 88 -4.19 -7.23 -7.97
C VAL A 88 -4.36 -5.98 -7.10
N LEU A 89 -4.74 -4.87 -7.74
CA LEU A 89 -4.98 -3.62 -7.02
C LEU A 89 -6.21 -3.77 -6.11
N PRO A 90 -6.12 -3.42 -4.83
CA PRO A 90 -7.29 -3.47 -3.95
C PRO A 90 -8.32 -2.42 -4.35
N THR A 91 -9.59 -2.69 -4.05
CA THR A 91 -10.63 -1.67 -4.13
C THR A 91 -10.52 -0.73 -2.93
N PHE A 92 -10.28 0.54 -3.20
CA PHE A 92 -10.22 1.59 -2.19
C PHE A 92 -11.62 2.14 -1.91
N ARG A 93 -11.84 2.57 -0.66
CA ARG A 93 -13.07 3.24 -0.24
C ARG A 93 -12.78 4.67 0.18
N SER A 94 -13.53 5.61 -0.37
CA SER A 94 -13.53 7.02 0.06
C SER A 94 -14.92 7.47 0.50
N ARG A 95 -14.98 8.53 1.30
CA ARG A 95 -16.23 9.21 1.69
C ARG A 95 -16.11 10.70 1.40
N ASN A 96 -16.94 11.20 0.49
CA ASN A 96 -16.96 12.62 0.13
C ASN A 96 -18.10 13.32 0.88
N GLY A 97 -17.80 14.46 1.53
CA GLY A 97 -18.82 15.29 2.20
C GLY A 97 -19.01 15.03 3.71
N GLY A 98 -18.07 14.37 4.39
CA GLY A 98 -18.13 14.17 5.84
C GLY A 98 -19.16 13.13 6.30
N LYS A 99 -19.67 13.25 7.53
CA LYS A 99 -20.64 12.31 8.10
C LYS A 99 -21.96 12.37 7.30
N GLY A 100 -22.42 11.24 6.76
CA GLY A 100 -23.57 11.18 5.83
C GLY A 100 -23.22 11.43 4.36
N GLY A 101 -21.96 11.73 4.05
CA GLY A 101 -21.48 11.89 2.69
C GLY A 101 -21.43 10.59 1.89
N SER A 102 -21.48 10.69 0.57
CA SER A 102 -21.50 9.53 -0.35
C SER A 102 -20.24 8.69 -0.22
N ILE A 103 -20.42 7.37 -0.18
CA ILE A 103 -19.32 6.41 -0.20
C ILE A 103 -19.00 6.08 -1.65
N TRP A 104 -17.72 6.10 -1.99
CA TRP A 104 -17.20 5.72 -3.30
C TRP A 104 -16.28 4.52 -3.17
N LEU A 105 -16.39 3.60 -4.12
CA LEU A 105 -15.45 2.50 -4.31
C LEU A 105 -14.66 2.76 -5.57
N TRP A 106 -13.34 2.56 -5.53
CA TRP A 106 -12.46 2.75 -6.67
C TRP A 106 -11.48 1.59 -6.79
N ASN A 107 -11.39 0.97 -7.97
CA ASN A 107 -10.61 -0.24 -8.20
C ASN A 107 -9.29 0.00 -8.97
N GLY A 108 -8.88 1.26 -9.16
CA GLY A 108 -7.74 1.62 -10.02
C GLY A 108 -8.17 2.27 -11.32
N CYS A 109 -9.28 1.85 -11.90
CA CYS A 109 -9.76 2.33 -13.19
C CYS A 109 -11.08 3.08 -13.05
N GLU A 110 -12.03 2.49 -12.33
CA GLU A 110 -13.40 2.97 -12.26
C GLU A 110 -13.77 3.34 -10.82
N ALA A 111 -14.57 4.39 -10.68
CA ALA A 111 -15.12 4.81 -9.40
C ALA A 111 -16.64 4.69 -9.43
N VAL A 112 -17.20 3.95 -8.47
CA VAL A 112 -18.65 3.75 -8.34
C VAL A 112 -19.13 4.36 -7.04
N ARG A 113 -20.19 5.18 -7.12
CA ARG A 113 -20.89 5.70 -5.95
C ARG A 113 -21.82 4.63 -5.40
N LEU A 114 -21.74 4.37 -4.10
CA LEU A 114 -22.69 3.52 -3.43
C LEU A 114 -23.94 4.33 -3.09
N GLU A 115 -25.08 3.88 -3.60
CA GLU A 115 -26.38 4.51 -3.34
C GLU A 115 -26.98 4.10 -1.98
N ARG A 116 -26.52 2.98 -1.41
CA ARG A 116 -26.95 2.48 -0.10
C ARG A 116 -25.78 2.41 0.88
N GLU A 117 -26.06 2.61 2.16
CA GLU A 117 -25.07 2.35 3.20
C GLU A 117 -24.69 0.86 3.22
N ILE A 118 -23.40 0.56 3.15
CA ILE A 118 -22.91 -0.82 3.32
C ILE A 118 -22.98 -1.14 4.81
N SER A 119 -23.91 -2.01 5.19
CA SER A 119 -23.83 -2.76 6.45
C SER A 119 -22.58 -3.66 6.39
N SER A 120 -21.80 -3.72 7.47
CA SER A 120 -20.54 -4.47 7.58
C SER A 120 -20.64 -5.94 7.14
N LYS A 121 -21.85 -6.52 7.11
CA LYS A 121 -22.12 -7.88 6.62
C LYS A 121 -21.93 -8.09 5.12
N LYS A 122 -21.93 -7.06 4.27
CA LYS A 122 -21.93 -7.21 2.79
C LYS A 122 -20.57 -7.16 2.11
N LEU A 123 -19.48 -6.93 2.87
CA LEU A 123 -18.12 -6.84 2.31
C LEU A 123 -17.60 -8.17 1.76
N ASN A 124 -18.10 -9.31 2.25
CA ASN A 124 -17.63 -10.64 1.82
C ASN A 124 -18.29 -11.14 0.52
N ILE A 125 -19.36 -10.51 0.03
CA ILE A 125 -20.14 -11.02 -1.11
C ILE A 125 -19.60 -10.51 -2.46
N LEU A 126 -18.84 -9.42 -2.47
CA LEU A 126 -18.26 -8.86 -3.71
C LEU A 126 -16.88 -9.43 -4.06
N GLN A 127 -16.37 -10.39 -3.30
CA GLN A 127 -15.13 -11.13 -3.63
C GLN A 127 -15.42 -12.46 -4.36
N GLU A 128 -16.68 -12.90 -4.46
CA GLU A 128 -17.07 -14.16 -5.11
C GLU A 128 -17.74 -13.99 -6.48
N GLU A 129 -17.98 -12.75 -6.95
CA GLU A 129 -18.59 -12.48 -8.27
C GLU A 129 -17.60 -11.97 -9.33
N LEU A 130 -16.30 -12.29 -9.20
CA LEU A 130 -15.29 -12.07 -10.24
C LEU A 130 -14.54 -13.37 -10.57
#